data_AF-A0ABD4QUF7-F1
#
_entry.id   AF-A0ABD4QUF7-F1
#
_cell.length_a   1.000
_cell.length_b   1.000
_cell.length_c   1.000
_cell.angle_alpha   90.00
_cell.angle_beta   90.00
_cell.angle_gamma   90.00
#
_symmetry.space_group_name_H-M   'P 1'
#
loop_
_entity.id
_entity.type
_entity.pdbx_description
1 polymer ?
#
loop_
_entity_poly.entity_id
_entity_poly.type
_entity_poly.pdbx_seq_one_letter_code
_entity_poly.pdbx_strand_id
1 'polypeptide(L)'
;PLAERYVSEDMMSKEEITLVAAILAATTSIVSLVLSSRLTLNRDKRMASWNKEVERLHQLEEKIGLAMEIVSVYTGIDEKKNDYIPLHDELKYIAGKFSRYPALAKAIRGFVHACNLTVHSQMEHRDERPYKEDVQKQYDLVIVECDRILNPKWYSGLIR
;
A
#
# COMPACT_ATOMS: atom_id res chain seq x y z
N PRO A 1 -25.32 66.19 -38.20
CA PRO A 1 -23.89 66.25 -37.79
C PRO A 1 -23.56 65.80 -36.34
N LEU A 2 -24.45 65.13 -35.59
CA LEU A 2 -24.10 64.59 -34.26
C LEU A 2 -24.56 63.14 -34.00
N ALA A 3 -25.41 62.56 -34.86
CA ALA A 3 -25.92 61.20 -34.68
C ALA A 3 -25.01 60.10 -35.29
N GLU A 4 -24.13 60.46 -36.22
CA GLU A 4 -23.25 59.49 -36.92
C GLU A 4 -21.94 59.20 -36.18
N ARG A 5 -21.56 60.04 -35.20
CA ARG A 5 -20.31 59.87 -34.44
C ARG A 5 -20.46 59.00 -33.18
N TYR A 6 -21.68 58.72 -32.74
CA TYR A 6 -21.92 57.89 -31.54
C TYR A 6 -22.07 56.40 -31.84
N VAL A 7 -22.26 56.00 -33.10
CA VAL A 7 -22.41 54.58 -33.49
C VAL A 7 -21.05 53.92 -33.74
N SER A 8 -19.97 54.69 -33.80
CA SER A 8 -18.61 54.22 -34.08
C SER A 8 -17.87 53.67 -32.85
N GLU A 9 -18.42 53.85 -31.64
CA GLU A 9 -17.77 53.44 -30.38
C GLU A 9 -18.24 52.09 -29.82
N ASP A 10 -19.23 51.41 -30.43
CA ASP A 10 -19.84 50.20 -29.85
C ASP A 10 -19.95 49.00 -30.81
N MET A 11 -18.99 48.84 -31.71
CA MET A 11 -18.83 47.60 -32.47
C MET A 11 -17.36 47.20 -32.50
N MET A 12 -16.91 46.56 -31.42
CA MET A 12 -15.86 45.55 -31.55
C MET A 12 -16.32 44.62 -32.68
N SER A 13 -15.61 44.60 -33.81
CA SER A 13 -16.05 43.86 -34.99
C SER A 13 -16.26 42.39 -34.61
N LYS A 14 -17.27 41.70 -35.15
CA LYS A 14 -17.53 40.28 -34.86
C LYS A 14 -16.27 39.43 -35.01
N GLU A 15 -15.40 39.82 -35.95
CA GLU A 15 -14.10 39.22 -36.22
C GLU A 15 -13.12 39.40 -35.03
N GLU A 16 -13.05 40.58 -34.43
CA GLU A 16 -12.24 40.87 -33.24
C GLU A 16 -12.74 40.08 -32.01
N ILE A 17 -14.06 39.98 -31.84
CA ILE A 17 -14.66 39.17 -30.77
C ILE A 17 -14.28 37.70 -30.96
N THR A 18 -14.34 37.17 -32.19
CA THR A 18 -13.96 35.78 -32.47
C THR A 18 -12.47 35.53 -32.25
N LEU A 19 -11.61 36.50 -32.59
CA LEU A 19 -10.16 36.40 -32.38
C LEU A 19 -9.83 36.38 -30.88
N VAL A 20 -10.40 37.29 -30.10
CA VAL A 20 -10.20 37.35 -28.65
C VAL A 20 -10.74 36.08 -27.98
N ALA A 21 -11.91 35.60 -28.39
CA ALA A 21 -12.48 34.35 -27.89
C ALA A 21 -11.60 33.13 -28.22
N ALA A 22 -11.02 33.08 -29.43
CA ALA A 22 -10.12 32.00 -29.83
C ALA A 22 -8.83 31.99 -29.00
N ILE A 23 -8.26 33.17 -28.71
CA ILE A 23 -7.06 33.30 -27.86
C ILE A 23 -7.36 32.88 -26.41
N LEU A 24 -8.51 33.30 -25.86
CA LEU A 24 -8.96 32.90 -24.53
C LEU A 24 -9.24 31.39 -24.44
N ALA A 25 -9.85 30.81 -25.46
CA ALA A 25 -10.09 29.37 -25.52
C ALA A 25 -8.77 28.60 -25.61
N ALA A 26 -7.83 29.04 -26.44
CA ALA A 26 -6.52 28.42 -26.59
C ALA A 26 -5.72 28.46 -25.28
N THR A 27 -5.68 29.62 -24.60
CA THR A 27 -5.00 29.78 -23.32
C THR A 27 -5.64 28.92 -22.22
N THR A 28 -6.97 28.92 -22.13
CA THR A 28 -7.70 28.06 -21.16
C THR A 28 -7.44 26.58 -21.41
N SER A 29 -7.39 26.16 -22.67
CA SER A 29 -7.09 24.77 -23.06
C SER A 29 -5.66 24.37 -22.66
N ILE A 30 -4.67 25.21 -22.94
CA ILE A 30 -3.27 24.98 -22.55
C ILE A 30 -3.15 24.86 -21.03
N VAL A 31 -3.76 25.78 -20.28
CA VAL A 31 -3.74 25.76 -18.80
C VAL A 31 -4.40 24.49 -18.26
N SER A 32 -5.56 24.10 -18.81
CA SER A 32 -6.26 22.88 -18.42
C SER A 32 -5.44 21.62 -18.70
N LEU A 33 -4.75 21.57 -19.85
CA LEU A 33 -3.88 20.45 -20.22
C LEU A 33 -2.69 20.34 -19.28
N VAL A 34 -2.04 21.46 -18.95
CA VAL A 34 -0.89 21.49 -18.04
C VAL A 34 -1.30 21.08 -16.63
N LEU A 35 -2.42 21.58 -16.12
CA LEU A 35 -2.94 21.21 -14.81
C LEU A 35 -3.32 19.73 -14.76
N SER A 36 -4.04 19.23 -15.76
CA SER A 36 -4.45 17.83 -15.86
C SER A 36 -3.24 16.90 -15.94
N SER A 37 -2.21 17.28 -16.71
CA SER A 37 -0.96 16.53 -16.83
C SER A 37 -0.20 16.46 -15.50
N ARG A 38 -0.09 17.60 -14.79
CA ARG A 38 0.55 17.66 -13.46
C ARG A 38 -0.19 16.83 -12.41
N LEU A 39 -1.52 16.91 -12.39
CA LEU A 39 -2.37 16.11 -11.50
C LEU A 39 -2.22 14.61 -11.79
N THR A 40 -2.22 14.24 -13.07
CA THR A 40 -2.06 12.84 -13.50
C THR A 40 -0.69 12.30 -13.08
N LEU A 41 0.40 13.03 -13.35
CA LEU A 41 1.76 12.64 -12.93
C LEU A 41 1.89 12.45 -11.42
N ASN A 42 1.30 13.34 -10.63
CA ASN A 42 1.32 13.21 -9.17
C ASN A 42 0.50 12.01 -8.70
N ARG A 43 -0.65 11.76 -9.32
CA ARG A 43 -1.47 10.57 -9.05
C ARG A 43 -0.71 9.30 -9.37
N ASP A 44 -0.06 9.24 -10.53
CA ASP A 44 0.67 8.06 -11.00
C ASP A 44 1.87 7.76 -10.10
N LYS A 45 2.60 8.79 -9.64
CA LYS A 45 3.67 8.62 -8.63
C LYS A 45 3.15 8.06 -7.31
N ARG A 46 2.01 8.57 -6.82
CA ARG A 46 1.37 8.09 -5.60
C ARG A 46 0.86 6.64 -5.75
N MET A 47 0.26 6.32 -6.90
CA MET A 47 -0.18 4.96 -7.23
C MET A 47 1.01 4.00 -7.34
N ALA A 48 2.11 4.39 -7.97
CA ALA A 48 3.31 3.56 -8.05
C ALA A 48 3.91 3.27 -6.66
N SER A 49 4.00 4.28 -5.80
CA SER A 49 4.46 4.09 -4.42
C SER A 49 3.51 3.20 -3.61
N TRP A 50 2.19 3.32 -3.84
CA TRP A 50 1.19 2.49 -3.18
C TRP A 50 1.26 1.05 -3.64
N ASN A 51 1.32 0.80 -4.95
CA ASN A 51 1.45 -0.53 -5.51
C ASN A 51 2.69 -1.25 -4.97
N LYS A 52 3.81 -0.53 -4.81
CA LYS A 52 5.02 -1.09 -4.18
C LYS A 52 4.78 -1.48 -2.72
N GLU A 53 3.95 -0.74 -1.99
CA GLU A 53 3.65 -1.06 -0.60
C GLU A 53 2.70 -2.25 -0.47
N VAL A 54 1.69 -2.32 -1.35
CA VAL A 54 0.80 -3.48 -1.46
C VAL A 54 1.60 -4.74 -1.79
N GLU A 55 2.51 -4.65 -2.76
CA GLU A 55 3.41 -5.76 -3.13
C GLU A 55 4.24 -6.23 -1.92
N ARG A 56 4.79 -5.30 -1.15
CA ARG A 56 5.54 -5.65 0.07
C ARG A 56 4.69 -6.37 1.10
N LEU A 57 3.44 -5.96 1.28
CA LEU A 57 2.51 -6.61 2.21
C LEU A 57 2.12 -8.01 1.72
N HIS A 58 1.91 -8.19 0.41
CA HIS A 58 1.62 -9.49 -0.16
C HIS A 58 2.78 -10.48 0.04
N GLN A 59 4.02 -10.04 -0.22
CA GLN A 59 5.21 -10.84 0.05
C GLN A 59 5.33 -11.23 1.53
N LEU A 60 4.93 -10.35 2.46
CA LEU A 60 4.89 -10.67 3.88
C LEU A 60 3.86 -11.77 4.17
N GLU A 61 2.65 -11.64 3.62
CA GLU A 61 1.57 -12.63 3.80
C GLU A 61 1.97 -14.00 3.29
N GLU A 62 2.59 -14.09 2.11
CA GLU A 62 3.13 -15.34 1.56
C GLU A 62 4.14 -15.98 2.51
N LYS A 63 5.11 -15.20 3.02
CA LYS A 63 6.15 -15.69 3.92
C LYS A 63 5.60 -16.16 5.27
N ILE A 64 4.61 -15.45 5.80
CA ILE A 64 3.93 -15.84 7.04
C ILE A 64 3.05 -17.08 6.82
N GLY A 65 2.37 -17.19 5.68
CA GLY A 65 1.63 -18.38 5.30
C GLY A 65 2.51 -19.62 5.20
N LEU A 66 3.68 -19.49 4.55
CA LEU A 66 4.67 -20.57 4.49
C LEU A 66 5.17 -20.97 5.87
N ALA A 67 5.47 -20.00 6.74
CA ALA A 67 5.90 -20.30 8.11
C ALA A 67 4.81 -21.00 8.91
N MET A 68 3.55 -20.58 8.74
CA MET A 68 2.39 -21.20 9.37
C MET A 68 2.25 -22.66 8.92
N GLU A 69 2.40 -22.93 7.62
CA GLU A 69 2.35 -24.28 7.07
C GLU A 69 3.45 -25.16 7.67
N ILE A 70 4.71 -24.72 7.63
CA ILE A 70 5.86 -25.47 8.16
C ILE A 70 5.69 -25.79 9.65
N VAL A 71 5.21 -24.83 10.44
CA VAL A 71 5.03 -25.02 11.89
C VAL A 71 3.83 -25.91 12.20
N SER A 72 2.78 -25.84 11.38
CA SER A 72 1.54 -26.60 11.60
C SER A 72 1.64 -28.06 11.17
N VAL A 73 2.35 -28.35 10.08
CA VAL A 73 2.52 -29.72 9.57
C VAL A 73 3.38 -30.54 10.54
N TYR A 74 3.05 -31.83 10.69
CA TYR A 74 3.85 -32.82 11.41
C TYR A 74 4.99 -33.32 10.49
N THR A 75 5.90 -32.44 10.08
CA THR A 75 7.15 -32.85 9.42
C THR A 75 8.18 -33.29 10.45
N GLY A 76 9.17 -34.09 10.00
CA GLY A 76 10.26 -34.54 10.87
C GLY A 76 11.02 -33.35 11.47
N ILE A 77 11.52 -33.51 12.70
CA ILE A 77 12.23 -32.44 13.44
C ILE A 77 13.38 -31.85 12.63
N ASP A 78 14.10 -32.68 11.86
CA ASP A 78 15.22 -32.25 11.03
C ASP A 78 14.80 -31.42 9.80
N GLU A 79 13.66 -31.75 9.18
CA GLU A 79 13.10 -30.97 8.08
C GLU A 79 12.64 -29.60 8.55
N LYS A 80 11.92 -29.55 9.69
CA LYS A 80 11.52 -28.27 10.30
C LYS A 80 12.70 -27.39 10.61
N LYS A 81 13.80 -27.95 11.11
CA LYS A 81 14.99 -27.16 11.43
C LYS A 81 15.63 -26.57 10.17
N ASN A 82 15.73 -27.35 9.10
CA ASN A 82 16.32 -26.90 7.84
C ASN A 82 15.45 -25.87 7.12
N ASP A 83 14.12 -26.01 7.17
CA ASP A 83 13.20 -25.15 6.43
C ASP A 83 12.78 -23.90 7.23
N TYR A 84 12.62 -24.02 8.54
CA TYR A 84 12.15 -22.92 9.40
C TYR A 84 13.27 -21.95 9.80
N ILE A 85 14.51 -22.40 10.05
CA ILE A 85 15.60 -21.50 10.49
C ILE A 85 15.85 -20.37 9.48
N PRO A 86 16.00 -20.63 8.17
CA PRO A 86 16.18 -19.57 7.18
C PRO A 86 15.00 -18.60 7.14
N LEU A 87 13.78 -19.15 7.25
CA LEU A 87 12.54 -18.38 7.20
C LEU A 87 12.34 -17.51 8.45
N HIS A 88 12.75 -17.99 9.63
CA HIS A 88 12.73 -17.24 10.88
C HIS A 88 13.62 -15.98 10.79
N ASP A 89 14.83 -16.11 10.26
CA ASP A 89 15.76 -14.99 10.13
C ASP A 89 15.25 -13.97 9.09
N GLU A 90 14.66 -14.46 8.00
CA GLU A 90 14.00 -13.63 7.02
C GLU A 90 12.83 -12.84 7.63
N LEU A 91 11.94 -13.50 8.40
CA LEU A 91 10.81 -12.86 9.06
C LEU A 91 11.23 -11.82 10.11
N LYS A 92 12.33 -12.06 10.84
CA LYS A 92 12.92 -11.05 11.75
C LYS A 92 13.37 -9.81 10.98
N TYR A 93 14.03 -10.00 9.84
CA TYR A 93 14.46 -8.89 9.00
C TYR A 93 13.26 -8.14 8.40
N ILE A 94 12.23 -8.86 7.96
CA ILE A 94 10.99 -8.28 7.46
C ILE A 94 10.28 -7.44 8.54
N ALA A 95 10.23 -7.91 9.79
CA ALA A 95 9.66 -7.13 10.90
C ALA A 95 10.35 -5.76 11.06
N GLY A 96 11.67 -5.68 10.83
CA GLY A 96 12.42 -4.43 10.82
C GLY A 96 12.06 -3.51 9.64
N LYS A 97 11.85 -4.08 8.45
CA LYS A 97 11.40 -3.35 7.24
C LYS A 97 10.02 -2.71 7.42
N PHE A 98 9.16 -3.28 8.25
CA PHE A 98 7.83 -2.75 8.56
C PHE A 98 7.80 -1.89 9.83
N SER A 99 8.95 -1.37 10.29
CA SER A 99 9.02 -0.42 11.42
C SER A 99 8.11 0.82 11.28
N ARG A 100 7.79 1.22 10.04
CA ARG A 100 6.80 2.28 9.74
C ARG A 100 5.40 1.97 10.27
N TYR A 101 5.05 0.69 10.44
CA TYR A 101 3.79 0.23 11.01
C TYR A 101 4.07 -0.56 12.30
N PRO A 102 4.19 0.13 13.45
CA PRO A 102 4.60 -0.50 14.71
C PRO A 102 3.71 -1.67 15.15
N ALA A 103 2.40 -1.59 14.88
CA ALA A 103 1.44 -2.63 15.19
C ALA A 103 1.71 -3.91 14.38
N LEU A 104 1.86 -3.78 13.05
CA LEU A 104 2.24 -4.89 12.18
C LEU A 104 3.62 -5.46 12.58
N ALA A 105 4.63 -4.61 12.80
CA ALA A 105 5.95 -5.06 13.22
C ALA A 105 5.94 -5.80 14.56
N LYS A 106 5.03 -5.44 15.48
CA LYS A 106 4.81 -6.16 16.74
C LYS A 106 4.12 -7.50 16.51
N ALA A 107 3.08 -7.54 15.67
CA ALA A 107 2.36 -8.76 15.31
C ALA A 107 3.30 -9.79 14.65
N ILE A 108 4.14 -9.36 13.68
CA ILE A 108 5.14 -10.23 13.05
C ILE A 108 6.09 -10.83 14.09
N ARG A 109 6.58 -10.02 15.04
CA ARG A 109 7.47 -10.51 16.11
C ARG A 109 6.76 -11.50 17.03
N GLY A 110 5.49 -11.27 17.35
CA GLY A 110 4.66 -12.20 18.13
C GLY A 110 4.50 -13.54 17.42
N PHE A 111 4.17 -13.51 16.13
CA PHE A 111 4.05 -14.69 15.29
C PHE A 111 5.37 -15.49 15.22
N VAL A 112 6.49 -14.83 14.91
CA VAL A 112 7.81 -15.47 14.85
C VAL A 112 8.17 -16.10 16.21
N HIS A 113 7.83 -15.45 17.31
CA HIS A 113 8.06 -15.99 18.65
C HIS A 113 7.23 -17.25 18.92
N ALA A 114 5.92 -17.22 18.62
CA ALA A 114 5.03 -18.37 18.80
C ALA A 114 5.47 -19.56 17.93
N CYS A 115 5.88 -19.30 16.69
CA CYS A 115 6.42 -20.33 15.81
C CYS A 115 7.69 -20.97 16.39
N ASN A 116 8.63 -20.16 16.88
CA ASN A 116 9.86 -20.66 17.50
C ASN A 116 9.58 -21.51 18.75
N LEU A 117 8.63 -21.08 19.60
CA LEU A 117 8.20 -21.87 20.76
C LEU A 117 7.59 -23.21 20.34
N THR A 118 6.77 -23.23 19.30
CA THR A 118 6.14 -24.46 18.79
C THR A 118 7.20 -25.43 18.26
N VAL A 119 8.13 -24.96 17.42
CA VAL A 119 9.23 -25.78 16.91
C VAL A 119 10.08 -26.32 18.06
N HIS A 120 10.43 -25.48 19.03
CA HIS A 120 11.21 -25.91 20.18
C HIS A 120 10.46 -26.92 21.06
N SER A 121 9.15 -26.75 21.26
CA SER A 121 8.30 -27.71 22.00
C SER A 121 8.23 -29.08 21.32
N GLN A 122 8.20 -29.11 19.99
CA GLN A 122 8.23 -30.33 19.19
C GLN A 122 9.56 -31.06 19.35
N MET A 123 10.68 -30.33 19.35
CA MET A 123 12.01 -30.90 19.61
C MET A 123 12.11 -31.54 21.00
N GLU A 124 11.49 -30.92 22.00
CA GLU A 124 11.49 -31.42 23.39
C GLU A 124 10.38 -32.45 23.68
N HIS A 125 9.66 -32.95 22.66
CA HIS A 125 8.59 -33.93 22.78
C HIS A 125 7.49 -33.53 23.79
N ARG A 126 7.25 -32.22 23.94
CA ARG A 126 6.18 -31.68 24.80
C ARG A 126 4.84 -31.60 24.04
N ASP A 127 3.74 -31.47 24.77
CA ASP A 127 2.43 -31.22 24.17
C ASP A 127 2.44 -29.88 23.40
N GLU A 128 2.33 -29.97 22.07
CA GLU A 128 2.43 -28.85 21.13
C GLU A 128 1.12 -28.10 20.93
N ARG A 129 -0.02 -28.69 21.34
CA ARG A 129 -1.37 -28.15 21.13
C ARG A 129 -1.54 -26.69 21.60
N PRO A 130 -1.13 -26.31 22.83
CA PRO A 130 -1.29 -24.92 23.28
C PRO A 130 -0.42 -23.94 22.48
N TYR A 131 0.72 -24.39 21.95
CA TYR A 131 1.62 -23.54 21.16
C TYR A 131 1.09 -23.36 19.73
N LYS A 132 0.51 -24.40 19.13
CA LYS A 132 -0.16 -24.31 17.82
C LYS A 132 -1.36 -23.35 17.83
N GLU A 133 -2.16 -23.35 18.90
CA GLU A 133 -3.24 -22.38 19.06
C GLU A 133 -2.73 -20.94 19.18
N ASP A 134 -1.60 -20.73 19.87
CA ASP A 134 -0.99 -19.40 19.98
C ASP A 134 -0.43 -18.94 18.63
N VAL A 135 0.20 -19.84 17.86
CA VAL A 135 0.66 -19.54 16.49
C VAL A 135 -0.51 -19.07 15.61
N GLN A 136 -1.64 -19.78 15.63
CA GLN A 136 -2.84 -19.37 14.87
C GLN A 136 -3.33 -17.98 15.31
N LYS A 137 -3.43 -17.72 16.62
CA LYS A 137 -3.84 -16.41 17.14
C LYS A 137 -2.91 -15.29 16.66
N GLN A 138 -1.59 -15.51 16.70
CA GLN A 138 -0.63 -14.53 16.23
C GLN A 138 -0.66 -14.36 14.71
N TYR A 139 -0.90 -15.42 13.96
CA TYR A 139 -1.11 -15.37 12.51
C TYR A 139 -2.29 -14.46 12.17
N ASP A 140 -3.45 -14.68 12.80
CA ASP A 140 -4.66 -13.87 12.58
C ASP A 140 -4.40 -12.39 12.88
N LEU A 141 -3.63 -12.09 13.93
CA LEU A 141 -3.25 -10.72 14.26
C LEU A 141 -2.40 -10.07 13.17
N VAL A 142 -1.50 -10.81 12.51
CA VAL A 142 -0.74 -10.25 11.39
C VAL A 142 -1.66 -9.93 10.21
N ILE A 143 -2.56 -10.85 9.85
CA ILE A 143 -3.50 -10.64 8.75
C ILE A 143 -4.41 -9.43 9.01
N VAL A 144 -4.94 -9.30 10.22
CA VAL A 144 -5.76 -8.14 10.61
C VAL A 144 -5.00 -6.81 10.48
N GLU A 145 -3.70 -6.80 10.81
CA GLU A 145 -2.88 -5.59 10.65
C GLU A 145 -2.54 -5.31 9.17
N CYS A 146 -2.32 -6.34 8.35
CA CYS A 146 -2.20 -6.20 6.89
C CYS A 146 -3.47 -5.60 6.28
N ASP A 147 -4.64 -6.17 6.60
CA ASP A 147 -5.95 -5.69 6.14
C ASP A 147 -6.22 -4.24 6.57
N ARG A 148 -5.81 -3.89 7.79
CA ARG A 148 -5.94 -2.51 8.28
C ARG A 148 -5.15 -1.53 7.43
N ILE A 149 -3.94 -1.89 7.03
CA ILE A 149 -3.08 -1.04 6.18
C ILE A 149 -3.65 -0.95 4.77
N LEU A 150 -4.16 -2.07 4.23
CA LEU A 150 -4.76 -2.13 2.89
C LEU A 150 -6.14 -1.46 2.80
N ASN A 151 -6.76 -1.12 3.92
CA ASN A 151 -8.11 -0.57 3.93
C ASN A 151 -8.20 0.77 3.18
N PRO A 152 -9.08 0.90 2.16
CA PRO A 152 -9.16 2.07 1.29
C PRO A 152 -9.55 3.37 2.03
N LYS A 153 -10.13 3.29 3.23
CA LYS A 153 -10.40 4.48 4.07
C LYS A 153 -9.14 5.26 4.41
N TRP A 154 -8.00 4.59 4.61
CA TRP A 154 -6.70 5.24 4.83
C TRP A 154 -6.16 5.91 3.56
N TYR A 155 -6.41 5.34 2.38
CA TYR A 155 -6.00 5.91 1.10
C TYR A 155 -6.80 7.16 0.72
N SER A 156 -8.07 7.22 1.11
CA SER A 156 -8.96 8.38 0.85
C SER A 156 -8.50 9.68 1.51
N GLY A 157 -7.78 9.60 2.64
CA GLY A 157 -7.18 10.75 3.32
C GLY A 157 -5.96 11.35 2.61
N LEU A 158 -5.37 10.62 1.65
CA LEU A 158 -4.26 11.06 0.81
C LEU A 158 -4.71 11.67 -0.54
N ILE A 159 -6.02 11.65 -0.82
CA ILE A 159 -6.65 12.18 -2.04
C ILE A 159 -7.39 13.51 -1.78
N ARG A 160 -7.46 13.97 -0.53
CA ARG A 160 -7.91 15.34 -0.21
C ARG A 160 -6.81 16.37 -0.37
#